data_AF-A0A562QE77-F1
#
_entry.id   AF-A0A562QE77-F1
#
_cell.length_a   1.000
_cell.length_b   1.000
_cell.length_c   1.000
_cell.angle_alpha   90.00
_cell.angle_beta   90.00
_cell.angle_gamma   90.00
#
_symmetry.space_group_name_H-M   'P 1'
#
loop_
_entity.id
_entity.type
_entity.pdbx_description
1 polymer ?
#
loop_
_entity_poly.entity_id
_entity_poly.type
_entity_poly.pdbx_seq_one_letter_code
_entity_poly.pdbx_strand_id
1 'polypeptide(L)'
;MTPIQLSDQEPKAPRKARRTKHFETQYEFHNRLLVRCEERIEELGMLDTISRDEKMTHLQNIELLAKTVLAQTEEDDLISRAQSALAYSQTHMAEQSFSTSE
;
A
#
# COMPACT_ATOMS: atom_id res chain seq x y z
N MET A 1 20.16 -52.36 -29.15
CA MET A 1 19.44 -51.61 -28.09
C MET A 1 20.47 -51.00 -27.17
N THR A 2 20.71 -49.70 -27.27
CA THR A 2 21.61 -48.93 -26.39
C THR A 2 20.80 -48.36 -25.22
N PRO A 3 21.24 -48.49 -23.96
CA PRO A 3 20.55 -47.85 -22.85
C PRO A 3 20.93 -46.35 -22.79
N ILE A 4 19.91 -45.50 -22.70
CA ILE A 4 20.04 -44.06 -22.46
C ILE A 4 20.36 -43.86 -20.98
N GLN A 5 21.54 -43.34 -20.67
CA GLN A 5 21.89 -42.86 -19.33
C GLN A 5 21.06 -41.59 -19.02
N LEU A 6 20.11 -41.70 -18.09
CA LEU A 6 19.49 -40.54 -17.46
C LEU A 6 20.56 -39.85 -16.60
N SER A 7 20.94 -38.64 -16.98
CA SER A 7 21.83 -37.78 -16.19
C SER A 7 21.10 -37.32 -14.93
N ASP A 8 21.72 -37.55 -13.77
CA ASP A 8 21.32 -36.97 -12.49
C ASP A 8 21.30 -35.45 -12.60
N GLN A 9 20.11 -34.87 -12.80
CA GLN A 9 19.91 -33.44 -12.59
C GLN A 9 19.90 -33.20 -11.08
N GLU A 10 21.03 -32.72 -10.55
CA GLU A 10 21.11 -32.19 -9.20
C GLU A 10 19.97 -31.19 -8.96
N PRO A 11 19.21 -31.30 -7.86
CA PRO A 11 18.19 -30.32 -7.54
C PRO A 11 18.87 -28.99 -7.25
N LYS A 12 18.71 -28.01 -8.15
CA LYS A 12 19.10 -26.61 -7.91
C LYS A 12 18.54 -26.19 -6.56
N ALA A 13 19.43 -25.99 -5.59
CA ALA A 13 19.05 -25.55 -4.25
C ALA A 13 18.16 -24.31 -4.36
N PRO A 14 17.04 -24.25 -3.60
CA PRO A 14 16.19 -23.07 -3.61
C PRO A 14 17.05 -21.88 -3.19
N ARG A 15 17.11 -20.84 -4.03
CA ARG A 15 17.73 -19.56 -3.70
C ARG A 15 17.09 -19.09 -2.40
N LYS A 16 17.79 -19.23 -1.28
CA LYS A 16 17.32 -18.74 0.02
C LYS A 16 17.11 -17.24 -0.14
N ALA A 17 15.84 -16.82 -0.21
CA ALA A 17 15.50 -15.42 -0.07
C ALA A 17 16.15 -14.96 1.23
N ARG A 18 17.10 -14.02 1.12
CA ARG A 18 17.85 -13.49 2.24
C ARG A 18 16.85 -12.69 3.08
N ARG A 19 16.20 -13.36 4.03
CA ARG A 19 15.24 -12.77 4.95
C ARG A 19 16.01 -11.81 5.85
N THR A 20 16.11 -10.55 5.45
CA THR A 20 16.55 -9.47 6.33
C THR A 20 15.53 -9.39 7.46
N LYS A 21 15.85 -10.00 8.60
CA LYS A 21 15.06 -9.91 9.82
C LYS A 21 15.27 -8.51 10.42
N HIS A 22 14.68 -7.49 9.81
CA HIS A 22 14.29 -6.33 10.60
C HIS A 22 13.01 -6.75 11.32
N PHE A 23 13.12 -7.03 12.63
CA PHE A 23 11.94 -7.13 13.48
C PHE A 23 11.42 -5.71 13.62
N GLU A 24 10.50 -5.36 12.76
CA GLU A 24 9.73 -4.15 12.89
C GLU A 24 8.61 -4.36 13.89
N THR A 25 8.39 -3.38 14.76
CA THR A 25 7.24 -3.36 15.65
C THR A 25 5.95 -3.07 14.85
N GLN A 26 4.81 -3.50 15.37
CA GLN A 26 3.52 -3.20 14.73
C GLN A 26 3.28 -1.69 14.60
N TYR A 27 3.68 -0.93 15.61
CA TYR A 27 3.64 0.53 15.60
C TYR A 27 4.44 1.12 14.43
N GLU A 28 5.71 0.73 14.28
CA GLU A 28 6.56 1.21 13.17
C GLU A 28 5.95 0.87 11.82
N PHE A 29 5.38 -0.33 11.68
CA PHE A 29 4.75 -0.77 10.44
C PHE A 29 3.56 0.12 10.09
N HIS A 30 2.64 0.32 11.03
CA HIS A 30 1.47 1.17 10.85
C HIS A 30 1.85 2.62 10.62
N ASN A 31 2.81 3.14 11.37
CA ASN A 31 3.32 4.49 11.18
C ASN A 31 3.86 4.69 9.75
N ARG A 32 4.61 3.72 9.20
CA ARG A 32 5.06 3.81 7.80
C ARG A 32 3.89 3.79 6.82
N LEU A 33 2.83 3.01 7.06
CA LEU A 33 1.65 3.05 6.19
C LEU A 33 1.01 4.44 6.19
N LEU A 34 0.93 5.09 7.36
CA LEU A 34 0.37 6.44 7.49
C LEU A 34 1.26 7.52 6.87
N VAL A 35 2.58 7.41 7.01
CA VAL A 35 3.52 8.28 6.29
C VAL A 35 3.31 8.16 4.78
N ARG A 36 3.07 6.95 4.25
CA ARG A 36 2.72 6.76 2.83
C ARG A 36 1.36 7.32 2.44
N CYS A 37 0.44 7.51 3.39
CA CYS A 37 -0.79 8.25 3.13
C CYS A 37 -0.51 9.75 3.04
N GLU A 38 0.26 10.28 3.98
CA GLU A 38 0.64 11.71 4.07
C GLU A 38 1.40 12.15 2.82
N GLU A 39 2.41 11.39 2.39
CA GLU A 39 3.16 11.63 1.13
C GLU A 39 2.21 11.73 -0.08
N ARG A 40 1.24 10.82 -0.18
CA ARG A 40 0.28 10.81 -1.30
C ARG A 40 -0.71 11.96 -1.24
N ILE A 41 -1.11 12.38 -0.04
CA ILE A 41 -1.97 13.56 0.15
C ILE A 41 -1.23 14.80 -0.35
N GLU A 42 0.05 14.95 0.00
CA GLU A 42 0.90 16.04 -0.48
C GLU A 42 1.07 16.00 -2.01
N GLU A 43 1.36 14.82 -2.59
CA GLU A 43 1.45 14.63 -4.04
C GLU A 43 0.17 15.08 -4.77
N LEU A 44 -0.99 14.69 -4.23
CA LEU A 44 -2.30 15.09 -4.76
C LEU A 44 -2.57 16.59 -4.65
N GLY A 45 -1.98 17.27 -3.67
CA GLY A 45 -2.12 18.72 -3.48
C GLY A 45 -1.15 19.56 -4.32
N MET A 46 -0.03 18.98 -4.76
CA MET A 46 1.02 19.70 -5.50
C MET A 46 0.93 19.58 -7.02
N LEU A 47 0.17 18.64 -7.55
CA LEU A 47 0.19 18.32 -8.98
C LEU A 47 -1.11 18.74 -9.67
N ASP A 48 -1.07 19.89 -10.35
CA ASP A 48 -2.13 20.38 -11.25
C ASP A 48 -2.34 19.49 -12.49
N THR A 49 -1.48 18.48 -12.70
CA THR A 49 -1.41 17.67 -13.92
C THR A 49 -1.72 16.19 -13.74
N ILE A 50 -2.07 15.73 -12.53
CA ILE A 50 -2.45 14.32 -12.32
C ILE A 50 -3.76 14.03 -13.06
N SER A 51 -3.78 12.94 -13.81
CA SER A 51 -5.01 12.49 -14.48
C SER A 51 -6.07 12.06 -13.47
N ARG A 52 -7.35 12.14 -13.83
CA ARG A 52 -8.45 11.74 -12.93
C ARG A 52 -8.33 10.29 -12.44
N ASP A 53 -7.96 9.36 -13.31
CA ASP A 53 -7.83 7.93 -12.96
C ASP A 53 -6.67 7.68 -12.00
N GLU A 54 -5.56 8.40 -12.21
CA GLU A 54 -4.41 8.36 -11.32
C GLU A 54 -4.77 8.95 -9.95
N LYS A 55 -5.46 10.10 -9.92
CA LYS A 55 -6.00 10.68 -8.69
C LYS A 55 -6.89 9.71 -7.93
N MET A 56 -7.81 9.04 -8.62
CA MET A 56 -8.65 7.99 -8.01
C MET A 56 -7.83 6.83 -7.46
N THR A 57 -6.77 6.41 -8.17
CA THR A 57 -5.87 5.36 -7.71
C THR A 57 -5.13 5.77 -6.43
N HIS A 58 -4.64 7.01 -6.33
CA HIS A 58 -4.02 7.52 -5.11
C HIS A 58 -5.01 7.56 -3.94
N LEU A 59 -6.25 8.03 -4.17
CA LEU A 59 -7.29 8.08 -3.15
C LEU A 59 -7.68 6.69 -2.63
N GLN A 60 -7.84 5.70 -3.52
CA GLN A 60 -8.12 4.31 -3.14
C GLN A 60 -6.96 3.69 -2.35
N ASN A 61 -5.71 4.01 -2.71
CA ASN A 61 -4.54 3.58 -1.95
C ASN A 61 -4.54 4.15 -0.53
N ILE A 62 -4.83 5.45 -0.39
CA ILE A 62 -4.95 6.09 0.93
C ILE A 62 -6.04 5.41 1.76
N GLU A 63 -7.21 5.18 1.17
CA GLU A 63 -8.32 4.48 1.85
C GLU A 63 -7.93 3.08 2.34
N LEU A 64 -7.29 2.28 1.48
CA LEU A 64 -6.85 0.92 1.81
C LEU A 64 -5.87 0.91 2.98
N LEU A 65 -4.87 1.79 2.94
CA LEU A 65 -3.83 1.87 3.97
C LEU A 65 -4.42 2.34 5.30
N ALA A 66 -5.24 3.38 5.29
CA ALA A 66 -5.92 3.87 6.49
C ALA A 66 -6.82 2.80 7.14
N LYS A 67 -7.63 2.09 6.34
CA LYS A 67 -8.46 0.97 6.84
C LYS A 67 -7.62 -0.17 7.40
N THR A 68 -6.47 -0.46 6.80
CA THR A 68 -5.56 -1.50 7.30
C THR A 68 -5.04 -1.15 8.69
N VAL A 69 -4.64 0.10 8.92
CA VAL A 69 -4.19 0.58 10.23
C VAL A 69 -5.34 0.53 11.25
N LEU A 70 -6.50 1.09 10.91
CA LEU A 70 -7.67 1.12 11.82
C LEU A 70 -8.15 -0.27 12.25
N ALA A 71 -8.00 -1.28 11.40
CA ALA A 71 -8.41 -2.64 11.72
C ALA A 71 -7.47 -3.37 12.70
N GLN A 72 -6.26 -2.85 12.92
CA GLN A 72 -5.19 -3.57 13.59
C GLN A 72 -4.53 -2.81 14.74
N THR A 73 -4.69 -1.49 14.82
CA THR A 73 -4.03 -0.67 15.83
C THR A 73 -4.96 -0.39 17.01
N GLU A 74 -4.36 -0.26 18.20
CA GLU A 74 -5.01 0.23 19.43
C GLU A 74 -4.42 1.58 19.87
N GLU A 75 -3.53 2.16 19.06
CA GLU A 75 -2.76 3.35 19.39
C GLU A 75 -3.53 4.61 18.94
N ASP A 76 -3.90 5.46 19.89
CA ASP A 76 -4.79 6.61 19.67
C ASP A 76 -4.25 7.60 18.61
N ASP A 77 -2.92 7.80 18.57
CA ASP A 77 -2.26 8.67 17.59
C ASP A 77 -2.38 8.11 16.17
N LEU A 78 -2.17 6.80 16.01
CA LEU A 78 -2.31 6.11 14.73
C LEU A 78 -3.78 6.07 14.29
N ILE A 79 -4.72 5.86 15.22
CA ILE A 79 -6.16 5.89 14.95
C ILE A 79 -6.57 7.28 14.42
N SER A 80 -6.18 8.35 15.12
CA SER A 80 -6.54 9.72 14.73
C SER A 80 -6.01 10.09 13.33
N ARG A 81 -4.75 9.74 13.05
CA ARG A 81 -4.14 9.95 11.73
C ARG A 81 -4.80 9.12 10.63
N ALA A 82 -5.09 7.85 10.91
CA ALA A 82 -5.77 6.98 9.95
C ALA A 82 -7.19 7.45 9.64
N GLN A 83 -7.95 7.88 10.64
CA GLN A 83 -9.28 8.48 10.45
C GLN A 83 -9.22 9.74 9.59
N SER A 84 -8.22 10.60 9.82
CA SER A 84 -8.02 11.82 9.04
C SER A 84 -7.70 11.50 7.56
N ALA A 85 -6.79 10.56 7.31
CA ALA A 85 -6.47 10.11 5.95
C ALA A 85 -7.66 9.44 5.25
N LEU A 86 -8.46 8.67 5.99
CA LEU A 86 -9.68 8.04 5.48
C LEU A 86 -10.75 9.08 5.10
N ALA A 87 -10.96 10.08 5.96
CA ALA A 87 -11.92 11.16 5.70
C ALA A 87 -11.52 11.97 4.45
N TYR A 88 -10.22 12.25 4.31
CA TYR A 88 -9.66 12.90 3.11
C TYR A 88 -9.98 12.10 1.85
N SER A 89 -9.66 10.80 1.83
CA SER A 89 -9.87 9.99 0.63
C SER A 89 -11.34 9.88 0.25
N GLN A 90 -12.23 9.67 1.23
CA GLN A 90 -13.67 9.56 0.99
C GLN A 90 -14.27 10.85 0.43
N THR A 91 -13.89 11.99 1.00
CA THR A 91 -14.37 13.31 0.55
C THR A 91 -13.99 13.53 -0.91
N HIS A 92 -12.71 13.34 -1.26
CA HIS A 92 -12.24 13.57 -2.61
C HIS A 92 -12.71 12.52 -3.62
N MET A 93 -12.90 11.26 -3.23
CA MET A 93 -13.51 10.26 -4.13
C MET A 93 -14.96 10.62 -4.45
N ALA A 94 -15.71 11.14 -3.47
CA ALA A 94 -17.07 11.61 -3.71
C ALA A 94 -17.08 12.78 -4.70
N GLU A 95 -16.23 13.79 -4.51
CA GLU A 95 -16.07 14.92 -5.45
C GLU A 95 -15.75 14.46 -6.87
N GLN A 96 -14.81 13.52 -7.01
CA GLN A 96 -14.46 12.95 -8.33
C GLN A 96 -15.65 12.23 -8.98
N SER A 97 -16.54 11.60 -8.21
CA SER A 97 -17.69 10.87 -8.75
C SER A 97 -18.79 11.82 -9.24
N PHE A 98 -18.99 12.96 -8.56
CA PHE A 98 -19.97 13.97 -8.95
C PHE A 98 -19.59 14.73 -10.23
N SER A 99 -18.29 14.99 -10.46
CA SER A 99 -17.83 15.68 -11.68
C SER A 99 -18.03 14.89 -13.00
N THR A 100 -18.53 13.64 -12.94
CA THR A 100 -18.87 12.85 -14.14
C THR A 100 -20.32 12.92 -14.59
N SER A 101 -21.19 13.57 -13.82
CA SER A 101 -22.64 13.55 -14.04
C SER A 101 -23.19 14.81 -14.73
N GLU A 102 -22.31 15.69 -15.22
CA GLU A 102 -22.65 16.85 -16.07
C GLU A 102 -22.22 16.61 -17.53
#